data_AF-V4UH06-F1
#
_entry.id   AF-V4UH06-F1
#
_cell.length_a   1.000
_cell.length_b   1.000
_cell.length_c   1.000
_cell.angle_alpha   90.00
_cell.angle_beta   90.00
_cell.angle_gamma   90.00
#
_symmetry.space_group_name_H-M   'P 1'
#
loop_
_entity.id
_entity.type
_entity.pdbx_description
1 polymer ?
#
loop_
_entity_poly.entity_id
_entity_poly.type
_entity_poly.pdbx_seq_one_letter_code
_entity_poly.pdbx_strand_id
1 'polypeptide(L)'
;MGDHNFQHNHQAIDGLVNLLTKSNHELTMVQYKLEKEFQQIYPDNANPMKLVSRIKKVQEDLPILKEQCRELLAAKQDLIDKASAILVRNRNLVQRMQVSLDIPVANESEDASFANFKQGLEDNFVTLFIFNAGN
;
A
#
# COMPACT_ATOMS: atom_id res chain seq x y z
N MET A 1 35.85 -22.20 -68.91
CA MET A 1 35.70 -20.86 -68.30
C MET A 1 34.62 -20.89 -67.21
N GLY A 2 34.71 -21.81 -66.24
CA GLY A 2 33.71 -21.98 -65.16
C GLY A 2 34.28 -21.80 -63.75
N ASP A 3 35.56 -22.15 -63.54
CA ASP A 3 36.16 -22.18 -62.19
C ASP A 3 36.40 -20.81 -61.56
N HIS A 4 36.72 -19.76 -62.34
CA HIS A 4 36.99 -18.45 -61.78
C HIS A 4 35.76 -17.78 -61.12
N ASN A 5 34.55 -18.13 -61.57
CA ASN A 5 33.32 -17.50 -61.07
C ASN A 5 32.85 -18.12 -59.74
N PHE A 6 33.09 -19.41 -59.53
CA PHE A 6 32.81 -20.09 -58.26
C PHE A 6 33.76 -19.64 -57.15
N GLN A 7 35.04 -19.45 -57.47
CA GLN A 7 36.04 -18.97 -56.50
C GLN A 7 35.76 -17.53 -56.02
N HIS A 8 35.32 -16.66 -56.93
CA HIS A 8 34.98 -15.27 -56.59
C HIS A 8 33.70 -15.16 -55.75
N ASN A 9 32.67 -15.96 -56.08
CA ASN A 9 31.46 -16.04 -55.27
C ASN A 9 31.74 -16.56 -53.86
N HIS A 10 32.62 -17.57 -53.72
CA HIS A 10 33.00 -18.07 -52.40
C HIS A 10 33.71 -16.99 -51.57
N GLN A 11 34.61 -16.21 -52.16
CA GLN A 11 35.28 -15.10 -51.47
C GLN A 11 34.33 -13.97 -51.08
N ALA A 12 33.35 -13.63 -51.91
CA ALA A 12 32.33 -12.61 -51.59
C ALA A 12 31.41 -13.08 -50.44
N ILE A 13 31.04 -14.36 -50.44
CA ILE A 13 30.26 -15.00 -49.37
C ILE A 13 31.07 -15.05 -48.07
N ASP A 14 32.35 -15.44 -48.12
CA ASP A 14 33.23 -15.46 -46.95
C ASP A 14 33.46 -14.04 -46.39
N GLY A 15 33.58 -13.04 -47.27
CA GLY A 15 33.63 -11.63 -46.90
C GLY A 15 32.37 -11.18 -46.16
N LEU A 16 31.18 -11.59 -46.65
CA LEU A 16 29.91 -11.29 -45.99
C LEU A 16 29.78 -11.98 -44.64
N VAL A 17 30.16 -13.26 -44.54
CA VAL A 17 30.16 -14.02 -43.28
C VAL A 17 31.07 -13.34 -42.26
N ASN A 18 32.30 -13.00 -42.65
CA ASN A 18 33.25 -12.30 -41.78
C ASN A 18 32.72 -10.94 -41.32
N LEU A 19 32.08 -10.19 -42.21
CA LEU A 19 31.46 -8.91 -41.87
C LEU A 19 30.33 -9.08 -40.85
N LEU A 20 29.42 -10.04 -41.07
CA LEU A 20 28.33 -10.32 -40.15
C LEU A 20 28.83 -10.82 -38.78
N THR A 21 29.84 -11.69 -38.77
CA THR A 21 30.48 -12.16 -37.54
C THR A 21 31.11 -10.99 -36.77
N LYS A 22 31.83 -10.11 -37.48
CA LYS A 22 32.43 -8.91 -36.88
C LYS A 22 31.37 -7.97 -36.32
N SER A 23 30.34 -7.64 -37.10
CA SER A 23 29.24 -6.78 -36.68
C SER A 23 28.50 -7.36 -35.48
N ASN A 24 28.26 -8.68 -35.45
CA ASN A 24 27.63 -9.33 -34.31
C ASN A 24 28.50 -9.25 -33.04
N HIS A 25 29.81 -9.39 -33.19
CA HIS A 25 30.74 -9.21 -32.08
C HIS A 25 30.74 -7.76 -31.57
N GLU A 26 30.77 -6.78 -32.48
CA GLU A 26 30.69 -5.36 -32.12
C GLU A 26 29.38 -5.03 -31.39
N LEU A 27 28.23 -5.52 -31.87
CA LEU A 27 26.94 -5.36 -31.20
C LEU A 27 26.92 -6.00 -29.80
N THR A 28 27.50 -7.19 -29.65
CA THR A 28 27.62 -7.86 -28.34
C THR A 28 28.47 -7.03 -27.37
N MET A 29 29.58 -6.44 -27.84
CA MET A 29 30.39 -5.56 -27.01
C MET A 29 29.64 -4.29 -26.59
N VAL A 30 28.87 -3.69 -27.51
CA VAL A 30 28.04 -2.53 -27.20
C VAL A 30 26.98 -2.89 -26.14
N GLN A 31 26.28 -4.00 -26.32
CA GLN A 31 25.30 -4.49 -25.34
C GLN A 31 25.93 -4.68 -23.95
N TYR A 32 27.09 -5.32 -23.88
CA TYR A 32 27.79 -5.54 -22.61
C TYR A 32 28.18 -4.24 -21.91
N LYS A 33 28.70 -3.25 -22.66
CA LYS A 33 29.05 -1.94 -22.11
C LYS A 33 27.83 -1.20 -21.59
N LEU A 34 26.75 -1.17 -22.37
CA LEU A 34 25.49 -0.54 -21.96
C LEU A 34 24.92 -1.16 -20.69
N GLU A 35 24.91 -2.49 -20.59
CA GLU A 35 24.44 -3.18 -19.38
C GLU A 35 25.30 -2.83 -18.17
N LYS A 36 26.63 -2.80 -18.33
CA LYS A 36 27.55 -2.44 -17.26
C LYS A 36 27.36 -0.99 -16.80
N GLU A 37 27.24 -0.05 -17.73
CA GLU A 37 26.97 1.36 -17.43
C GLU A 37 25.61 1.53 -16.75
N PHE A 38 24.58 0.82 -17.23
CA PHE A 38 23.25 0.84 -16.64
C PHE A 38 23.27 0.37 -15.18
N GLN A 39 23.96 -0.74 -14.88
CA GLN A 39 24.08 -1.25 -13.50
C GLN A 39 24.92 -0.34 -12.60
N GLN A 40 25.90 0.39 -13.15
CA GLN A 40 26.70 1.35 -12.39
C GLN A 40 25.91 2.63 -12.06
N ILE A 41 25.14 3.14 -13.02
CA ILE A 41 24.34 4.37 -12.85
C ILE A 41 23.13 4.09 -11.96
N TYR A 42 22.49 2.93 -12.13
CA TYR A 42 21.29 2.55 -11.42
C TYR A 42 21.53 1.34 -10.51
N PRO A 43 21.97 1.57 -9.26
CA PRO A 43 22.02 0.51 -8.27
C PRO A 43 20.63 -0.08 -8.03
N ASP A 44 20.58 -1.27 -7.43
CA ASP A 44 19.35 -2.07 -7.30
C ASP A 44 18.13 -1.35 -6.71
N ASN A 45 18.35 -0.45 -5.75
CA ASN A 45 17.30 0.36 -5.12
C ASN A 45 16.77 1.50 -6.00
N ALA A 46 17.53 1.90 -7.02
CA ALA A 46 17.25 2.99 -7.96
C ALA A 46 17.03 2.51 -9.41
N ASN A 47 17.10 1.19 -9.66
CA ASN A 47 16.83 0.61 -10.97
C ASN A 47 15.39 0.94 -11.44
N PRO A 48 15.22 1.65 -12.56
CA PRO A 48 13.90 2.07 -13.04
C PRO A 48 12.90 0.93 -13.23
N MET A 49 13.35 -0.24 -13.70
CA MET A 49 12.47 -1.41 -13.88
C MET A 49 12.00 -1.96 -12.53
N LYS A 50 12.88 -2.02 -11.53
CA LYS A 50 12.54 -2.43 -10.16
C LYS A 50 11.67 -1.39 -9.45
N LEU A 51 11.85 -0.11 -9.74
CA LEU A 51 11.01 0.95 -9.21
C LEU A 51 9.59 0.84 -9.75
N VAL A 52 9.42 0.61 -11.06
CA VAL A 52 8.09 0.42 -11.66
C VAL A 52 7.38 -0.78 -11.05
N SER A 53 8.07 -1.92 -10.84
CA SER A 53 7.44 -3.09 -10.23
C SER A 53 7.02 -2.84 -8.77
N ARG A 54 7.86 -2.15 -7.99
CA ARG A 54 7.53 -1.75 -6.61
C ARG A 54 6.35 -0.78 -6.57
N ILE A 55 6.30 0.20 -7.47
CA ILE A 55 5.19 1.16 -7.56
C ILE A 55 3.88 0.44 -7.90
N LYS A 56 3.90 -0.47 -8.87
CA LYS A 56 2.73 -1.29 -9.23
C LYS A 56 2.24 -2.09 -8.03
N LYS A 57 3.16 -2.75 -7.32
CA LYS A 57 2.82 -3.49 -6.09
C LYS A 57 2.17 -2.57 -5.05
N VAL A 58 2.71 -1.38 -4.79
CA VAL A 58 2.09 -0.43 -3.87
C VAL A 58 0.70 0.01 -4.35
N GLN A 59 0.52 0.25 -5.66
CA GLN A 59 -0.78 0.60 -6.24
C GLN A 59 -1.81 -0.54 -6.11
N GLU A 60 -1.38 -1.79 -6.14
CA GLU A 60 -2.23 -2.97 -5.93
C GLU A 60 -2.56 -3.18 -4.44
N ASP A 61 -1.57 -3.01 -3.55
CA ASP A 61 -1.72 -3.25 -2.11
C ASP A 61 -2.50 -2.12 -1.39
N LEU A 62 -2.36 -0.86 -1.84
CA LEU A 62 -2.94 0.31 -1.16
C LEU A 62 -4.47 0.28 -1.07
N PRO A 63 -5.24 -0.06 -2.14
CA PRO A 63 -6.69 -0.18 -2.05
C PRO A 63 -7.14 -1.28 -1.08
N ILE A 64 -6.42 -2.41 -1.07
CA ILE A 64 -6.70 -3.53 -0.18
C ILE A 64 -6.51 -3.08 1.28
N LEU A 65 -5.38 -2.44 1.58
CA LEU A 65 -5.09 -1.91 2.89
C LEU A 65 -6.12 -0.85 3.32
N LYS A 66 -6.54 0.04 2.39
CA LYS A 66 -7.58 1.04 2.64
C LYS A 66 -8.89 0.38 3.07
N GLU A 67 -9.30 -0.68 2.37
CA GLU A 67 -10.53 -1.40 2.70
C GLU A 67 -10.41 -2.12 4.05
N GLN A 68 -9.29 -2.78 4.33
CA GLN A 68 -9.04 -3.41 5.63
C GLN A 68 -9.10 -2.40 6.78
N CYS A 69 -8.51 -1.21 6.61
CA CYS A 69 -8.62 -0.14 7.60
C CYS A 69 -10.07 0.33 7.78
N ARG A 70 -10.85 0.41 6.68
CA ARG A 70 -12.26 0.78 6.73
C ARG A 70 -13.09 -0.24 7.51
N GLU A 71 -12.92 -1.53 7.23
CA GLU A 71 -13.59 -2.61 7.94
C GLU A 71 -13.23 -2.61 9.43
N LEU A 72 -11.94 -2.44 9.75
CA LEU A 72 -11.47 -2.37 11.14
C LEU A 72 -12.09 -1.19 11.89
N LEU A 73 -12.15 -0.01 11.26
CA LEU A 73 -12.78 1.18 11.84
C LEU A 73 -14.29 0.97 12.06
N ALA A 74 -14.98 0.33 11.12
CA ALA A 74 -16.40 0.00 11.27
C ALA A 74 -16.63 -0.97 12.44
N ALA A 75 -15.81 -2.02 12.54
CA ALA A 75 -15.89 -2.98 13.65
C ALA A 75 -15.56 -2.33 15.01
N LYS A 76 -14.58 -1.42 15.06
CA LYS A 76 -14.28 -0.61 16.25
C LYS A 76 -15.49 0.23 16.65
N GLN A 77 -16.13 0.92 15.70
CA GLN A 77 -17.28 1.77 15.99
C GLN A 77 -18.46 0.97 16.53
N ASP A 78 -18.79 -0.17 15.91
CA ASP A 78 -19.84 -1.06 16.39
C ASP A 78 -19.58 -1.56 17.82
N LEU A 79 -18.32 -1.87 18.16
CA LEU A 79 -17.95 -2.23 19.53
C LEU A 79 -18.14 -1.07 20.52
N ILE A 80 -17.74 0.14 20.14
CA ILE A 80 -17.92 1.35 20.94
C ILE A 80 -19.42 1.61 21.18
N ASP A 81 -20.24 1.52 20.14
CA ASP A 81 -21.68 1.76 20.22
C ASP A 81 -22.34 0.73 21.16
N LYS A 82 -21.98 -0.56 21.03
CA LYS A 82 -22.46 -1.63 21.91
C LYS A 82 -22.04 -1.41 23.37
N ALA A 83 -20.77 -1.11 23.61
CA ALA A 83 -20.26 -0.87 24.96
C ALA A 83 -20.96 0.34 25.60
N SER A 84 -21.15 1.42 24.83
CA SER A 84 -21.83 2.63 25.27
C SER A 84 -23.30 2.37 25.62
N ALA A 85 -24.02 1.64 24.75
CA ALA A 85 -25.40 1.26 25.01
C ALA A 85 -25.55 0.44 26.31
N ILE A 86 -24.63 -0.51 26.56
CA ILE A 86 -24.62 -1.31 27.78
C ILE A 86 -24.33 -0.44 29.02
N LEU A 87 -23.31 0.42 28.96
CA LEU A 87 -22.92 1.27 30.09
C LEU A 87 -24.03 2.27 30.46
N VAL A 88 -24.62 2.93 29.48
CA VAL A 88 -25.75 3.84 29.68
C VAL A 88 -26.95 3.08 30.27
N ARG A 89 -27.28 1.90 29.74
CA ARG A 89 -28.35 1.06 30.28
C ARG A 89 -28.10 0.64 31.73
N ASN A 90 -26.88 0.20 32.05
CA ASN A 90 -26.51 -0.23 33.39
C ASN A 90 -26.57 0.93 34.37
N ARG A 91 -26.07 2.11 33.98
CA ARG A 91 -26.18 3.34 34.77
C ARG A 91 -27.64 3.67 35.11
N ASN A 92 -28.51 3.67 34.11
CA ASN A 92 -29.94 3.94 34.29
C ASN A 92 -30.61 2.92 35.23
N LEU A 93 -30.18 1.65 35.20
CA LEU A 93 -30.68 0.64 36.14
C LEU A 93 -30.22 0.94 37.58
N VAL A 94 -28.94 1.23 37.78
CA VAL A 94 -28.37 1.56 39.10
C VAL A 94 -29.03 2.81 39.67
N GLN A 95 -29.23 3.87 38.87
CA GLN A 95 -29.91 5.08 39.32
C GLN A 95 -31.35 4.80 39.77
N ARG A 96 -32.10 3.98 39.03
CA ARG A 96 -33.45 3.58 39.45
C ARG A 96 -33.45 2.80 40.77
N MET A 97 -32.45 1.93 40.97
CA MET A 97 -32.30 1.21 42.24
C MET A 97 -31.95 2.15 43.40
N GLN A 98 -31.08 3.14 43.18
CA GLN A 98 -30.74 4.15 44.19
C GLN A 98 -31.97 4.96 44.61
N VAL A 99 -32.77 5.43 43.65
CA VAL A 99 -34.05 6.12 43.92
C VAL A 99 -34.98 5.24 44.73
N SER A 100 -35.08 3.94 44.42
CA SER A 100 -35.96 3.03 45.16
C SER A 100 -35.52 2.76 46.61
N LEU A 101 -34.26 3.06 46.95
CA LEU A 101 -33.67 2.86 48.27
C LEU A 101 -33.45 4.17 49.02
N ASP A 102 -33.99 5.29 48.53
CA ASP A 102 -33.75 6.66 49.05
C ASP A 102 -32.25 7.01 49.17
N ILE A 103 -31.42 6.42 48.29
CA ILE A 103 -30.00 6.76 48.18
C ILE A 103 -29.86 7.97 47.27
N PRO A 104 -29.12 9.02 47.66
CA PRO A 104 -28.85 10.18 46.80
C PRO A 104 -28.24 9.74 45.46
N VAL A 105 -28.86 10.16 44.35
CA VAL A 105 -28.34 9.92 43.00
C VAL A 105 -27.39 11.06 42.65
N ALA A 106 -26.14 10.73 42.30
CA ALA A 106 -25.22 11.73 41.76
C ALA A 106 -25.71 12.22 40.40
N ASN A 107 -25.80 13.54 40.24
CA ASN A 107 -26.24 14.18 39.00
C ASN A 107 -25.21 13.96 37.86
N GLU A 108 -25.60 14.09 36.58
CA GLU A 108 -24.64 13.97 35.45
C GLU A 108 -23.46 14.95 35.55
N SER A 109 -23.67 16.10 36.21
CA SER A 109 -22.63 17.10 36.51
C SER A 109 -21.70 16.71 37.67
N GLU A 110 -22.11 15.80 38.54
CA GLU A 110 -21.34 15.34 39.70
C GLU A 110 -20.52 14.08 39.38
N ASP A 111 -20.95 13.33 38.36
CA ASP A 111 -20.20 12.18 37.86
C ASP A 111 -19.24 12.59 36.73
N ALA A 112 -18.11 13.16 37.14
CA ALA A 112 -17.01 13.52 36.24
C ALA A 112 -16.53 12.33 35.40
N SER A 113 -16.65 11.09 35.89
CA SER A 113 -16.23 9.90 35.14
C SER A 113 -17.15 9.62 33.96
N PHE A 114 -18.46 9.80 34.13
CA PHE A 114 -19.43 9.62 33.05
C PHE A 114 -19.41 10.77 32.03
N ALA A 115 -19.21 12.01 32.50
CA ALA A 115 -19.00 13.16 31.60
C ALA A 115 -17.75 12.98 30.73
N ASN A 116 -16.63 12.56 31.33
CA ASN A 116 -15.40 12.25 30.59
C ASN A 116 -15.58 11.10 29.59
N PHE A 117 -16.35 10.08 29.97
CA PHE A 117 -16.71 8.99 29.07
C PHE A 117 -17.49 9.50 27.84
N LYS A 118 -18.53 10.32 28.06
CA LYS A 118 -19.34 10.88 26.98
C LYS A 118 -18.51 11.77 26.03
N GLN A 119 -17.64 12.61 26.57
CA GLN A 119 -16.70 13.41 25.78
C GLN A 119 -15.77 12.52 24.92
N GLY A 120 -15.21 11.46 25.50
CA GLY A 120 -14.33 10.53 24.77
C GLY A 120 -15.03 9.75 23.65
N LEU A 121 -16.34 9.58 23.73
CA LEU A 121 -17.15 9.03 22.63
C LEU A 121 -17.34 10.04 21.50
N GLU A 122 -17.67 11.28 21.83
CA GLU A 122 -17.86 12.37 20.86
C GLU A 122 -16.57 12.65 20.07
N ASP A 123 -15.41 12.64 20.73
CA ASP A 123 -14.10 12.83 20.10
C ASP A 123 -13.74 11.69 19.11
N ASN A 124 -14.19 10.46 19.36
CA ASN A 124 -13.96 9.33 18.46
C ASN A 124 -14.73 9.45 17.13
N PHE A 125 -15.92 10.06 17.15
CA PHE A 125 -16.73 10.26 15.94
C PHE A 125 -16.03 11.16 14.91
N VAL A 126 -15.29 12.17 15.35
CA VAL A 126 -14.57 13.11 14.46
C VAL A 126 -13.46 12.39 13.67
N THR A 127 -12.79 11.42 14.29
CA THR A 127 -11.70 10.67 13.63
C THR A 127 -12.21 9.80 12.48
N LEU A 128 -13.42 9.23 12.61
CA LEU A 128 -14.05 8.41 11.57
C LEU A 128 -14.54 9.24 10.37
N PHE A 129 -15.01 10.46 10.61
CA PHE A 129 -15.40 11.39 9.55
C PHE A 129 -14.21 11.84 8.70
N ILE A 130 -13.06 12.14 9.33
CA ILE A 130 -11.84 12.54 8.60
C ILE A 130 -11.33 11.39 7.71
N PHE A 131 -11.39 10.14 8.19
CA PHE A 131 -10.97 8.98 7.38
C PHE A 131 -11.92 8.71 6.20
N ASN A 132 -13.22 8.99 6.34
CA ASN A 132 -14.20 8.82 5.26
C ASN A 132 -14.25 9.99 4.27
N ALA A 133 -13.86 11.21 4.68
CA ALA A 133 -13.92 12.40 3.83
C ALA A 133 -12.73 12.55 2.86
N GLY A 134 -11.69 11.72 2.99
CA GLY A 134 -10.58 11.63 2.04
C GLY A 134 -10.97 10.88 0.76
N ASN A 135 -11.82 11.50 -0.06
CA ASN A 135 -11.99 11.20 -1.49
C ASN A 135 -11.27 12.24 -2.32
#